data_AF-A0A8T7IAJ9-F1
#
_entry.id   AF-A0A8T7IAJ9-F1
#
_cell.length_a   1.000
_cell.length_b   1.000
_cell.length_c   1.000
_cell.angle_alpha   90.00
_cell.angle_beta   90.00
_cell.angle_gamma   90.00
#
_symmetry.space_group_name_H-M   'P 1'
#
loop_
_entity.id
_entity.type
_entity.pdbx_description
1 polymer ?
#
loop_
_entity_poly.entity_id
_entity_poly.type
_entity_poly.pdbx_seq_one_letter_code
_entity_poly.pdbx_strand_id
1 'polypeptide(L)'
;MPAQIVKVSPGKIDPECMEVTLRMLPSKLEQLLGKREAIEIYKGQGNDWYKYPCFTPAPTKLARFLKSIYRGWEFRHIQYQFKLNGRRAS
;
A
#
# COMPACT_ATOMS: atom_id res chain seq x y z
N MET A 1 -8.12 -11.01 -5.87
CA MET A 1 -7.93 -11.18 -4.43
C MET A 1 -8.73 -10.10 -3.74
N PRO A 2 -9.64 -10.47 -2.84
CA PRO A 2 -10.34 -9.48 -2.04
C PRO A 2 -9.34 -8.87 -1.04
N ALA A 3 -9.12 -7.57 -1.12
CA ALA A 3 -8.27 -6.83 -0.22
C ALA A 3 -9.06 -5.63 0.31
N GLN A 4 -8.97 -5.39 1.62
CA GLN A 4 -9.60 -4.24 2.27
C GLN A 4 -8.51 -3.26 2.71
N ILE A 5 -8.70 -1.99 2.39
CA ILE A 5 -7.82 -0.92 2.89
C ILE A 5 -8.09 -0.76 4.38
N VAL A 6 -7.08 -0.98 5.21
CA VAL A 6 -7.14 -0.77 6.66
C VAL A 6 -6.64 0.63 7.00
N LYS A 7 -5.54 1.04 6.37
CA LYS A 7 -4.90 2.32 6.63
C LYS A 7 -4.09 2.77 5.43
N VAL A 8 -4.12 4.07 5.16
CA VAL A 8 -3.18 4.76 4.27
C VAL A 8 -2.49 5.83 5.09
N SER A 9 -1.17 5.86 5.07
CA SER A 9 -0.37 6.85 5.79
C SER A 9 0.87 7.25 5.02
N PRO A 10 1.51 8.36 5.41
CA PRO A 10 2.83 8.65 4.92
C PRO A 10 3.84 7.58 5.34
N GLY A 11 4.80 7.25 4.46
CA GLY A 11 5.92 6.39 4.79
C GLY A 11 6.76 7.04 5.90
N LYS A 12 6.93 6.33 7.03
CA LYS A 12 7.74 6.83 8.15
C LYS A 12 9.24 6.82 7.87
N ILE A 13 9.69 5.80 7.14
CA ILE A 13 11.11 5.57 6.81
C ILE A 13 11.45 6.29 5.51
N ASP A 14 10.58 6.15 4.51
CA ASP A 14 10.73 6.75 3.19
C ASP A 14 9.70 7.90 3.06
N PRO A 15 10.09 9.16 3.33
CA PRO A 15 9.16 10.29 3.37
C PRO A 15 8.51 10.61 2.01
N GLU A 16 9.03 10.05 0.92
CA GLU A 16 8.51 10.17 -0.43
C GLU A 16 7.49 9.07 -0.79
N CYS A 17 7.43 7.99 0.00
CA CYS A 17 6.56 6.85 -0.24
C CYS A 17 5.25 6.94 0.53
N MET A 18 4.19 6.40 -0.06
CA MET A 18 2.94 6.09 0.62
C MET A 18 3.01 4.71 1.25
N GLU A 19 2.51 4.57 2.48
CA GLU A 19 2.34 3.29 3.17
C GLU A 19 0.86 2.91 3.18
N VAL A 20 0.55 1.74 2.63
CA VAL A 20 -0.81 1.19 2.55
C VAL A 20 -0.85 -0.13 3.30
N THR A 21 -1.67 -0.19 4.35
CA THR A 21 -1.96 -1.42 5.08
C THR A 21 -3.23 -2.04 4.53
N LEU A 22 -3.12 -3.27 4.05
CA LEU A 22 -4.20 -4.06 3.49
C LEU A 22 -4.51 -5.26 4.39
N ARG A 23 -5.80 -5.56 4.54
CA ARG A 23 -6.28 -6.85 5.02
C ARG A 23 -6.59 -7.72 3.82
N MET A 24 -5.79 -8.75 3.62
CA MET A 24 -5.96 -9.76 2.59
C MET A 24 -6.98 -10.78 3.05
N LEU A 25 -8.09 -10.87 2.34
CA LEU A 25 -9.16 -11.81 2.64
C LEU A 25 -8.95 -13.08 1.80
N PRO A 26 -8.96 -14.27 2.41
CA PRO A 26 -8.82 -15.51 1.67
C PRO A 26 -10.05 -15.75 0.78
N SER A 27 -9.83 -16.26 -0.42
CA SER A 27 -10.93 -16.74 -1.28
C SER A 27 -11.63 -17.96 -0.66
N LYS A 28 -12.83 -18.32 -1.14
CA LYS A 28 -13.59 -19.48 -0.64
C LYS A 28 -12.75 -20.77 -0.68
N LEU A 29 -11.98 -20.98 -1.74
CA LEU A 29 -11.09 -22.14 -1.89
C LEU A 29 -9.95 -22.10 -0.86
N GLU A 30 -9.37 -20.93 -0.62
CA GLU A 30 -8.30 -20.76 0.35
C GLU A 30 -8.78 -20.94 1.80
N GLN A 31 -10.01 -20.51 2.10
CA GLN A 31 -10.66 -20.77 3.39
C GLN A 31 -10.86 -22.27 3.61
N LEU A 32 -11.28 -23.00 2.57
CA LEU A 32 -11.41 -24.47 2.62
C LEU A 32 -10.06 -25.16 2.88
N LEU A 33 -8.97 -24.59 2.35
CA LEU A 33 -7.60 -25.02 2.61
C LEU A 33 -7.04 -24.51 3.96
N GLY A 34 -7.87 -23.89 4.80
CA GLY A 34 -7.49 -23.42 6.14
C GLY A 34 -6.68 -22.11 6.16
N LYS A 35 -6.54 -21.40 5.03
CA LYS A 35 -5.89 -20.08 5.04
C LYS A 35 -6.78 -19.05 5.75
N ARG A 36 -6.13 -18.19 6.52
CA ARG A 36 -6.76 -17.10 7.28
C ARG A 36 -6.50 -15.74 6.63
N GLU A 37 -7.22 -14.73 7.11
CA GLU A 37 -6.92 -13.34 6.77
C GLU A 37 -5.48 -12.97 7.15
N ALA A 38 -4.87 -12.11 6.36
CA ALA A 38 -3.51 -11.64 6.60
C ALA A 38 -3.44 -10.13 6.49
N ILE A 39 -2.65 -9.49 7.35
CA ILE A 39 -2.32 -8.07 7.22
C ILE A 39 -1.02 -7.95 6.43
N GLU A 40 -1.07 -7.18 5.35
CA GLU A 40 0.08 -6.89 4.52
C GLU A 40 0.29 -5.39 4.40
N ILE A 41 1.54 -4.96 4.44
CA ILE A 41 1.93 -3.56 4.31
C ILE A 41 2.66 -3.39 2.99
N TYR A 42 2.20 -2.43 2.20
CA TYR A 42 2.83 -2.05 0.95
C TYR A 42 3.34 -0.63 1.04
N LYS A 43 4.53 -0.40 0.50
CA LYS A 43 5.14 0.91 0.41
C LYS A 43 5.48 1.21 -1.04
N GLY A 44 5.31 2.45 -1.44
CA GLY A 44 5.61 2.83 -2.81
C GLY A 44 5.11 4.20 -3.23
N GLN A 45 5.44 4.55 -4.47
CA GLN A 45 5.01 5.78 -5.11
C GLN A 45 4.71 5.49 -6.58
N GLY A 46 3.59 6.02 -7.08
CA GLY A 46 3.27 5.92 -8.50
C GLY A 46 3.10 4.46 -8.97
N ASN A 47 4.09 3.95 -9.72
CA ASN A 47 4.09 2.58 -10.24
C ASN A 47 4.92 1.60 -9.39
N ASP A 48 5.78 2.12 -8.52
CA ASP A 48 6.80 1.34 -7.84
C ASP A 48 6.32 1.01 -6.44
N TRP A 49 5.91 -0.25 -6.24
CA TRP A 49 5.33 -0.74 -5.00
C TRP A 49 6.01 -2.03 -4.57
N TYR A 50 6.29 -2.12 -3.28
CA TYR A 50 6.88 -3.30 -2.67
C TYR A 50 6.18 -3.66 -1.37
N LYS A 51 6.24 -4.94 -1.00
CA LYS A 51 5.76 -5.47 0.28
C LYS A 51 6.80 -5.24 1.36
N TYR A 52 6.41 -4.61 2.46
CA TYR A 52 7.26 -4.39 3.63
C TYR A 52 7.02 -5.51 4.66
N PRO A 53 8.06 -6.01 5.36
CA PRO A 53 9.47 -5.60 5.34
C PRO A 53 10.35 -6.35 4.34
N CYS A 54 9.80 -7.25 3.53
CA CYS A 54 10.59 -8.14 2.67
C CYS A 54 11.08 -7.51 1.35
N PHE A 55 10.75 -6.23 1.09
CA PHE A 55 11.11 -5.47 -0.12
C PHE A 55 10.79 -6.19 -1.45
N THR A 56 9.84 -7.13 -1.43
CA THR A 56 9.45 -7.87 -2.63
C THR A 56 8.49 -7.03 -3.47
N PRO A 57 8.66 -6.96 -4.81
CA PRO A 57 7.75 -6.21 -5.67
C PRO A 57 6.30 -6.65 -5.49
N ALA A 58 5.38 -5.69 -5.44
CA ALA A 58 3.96 -5.99 -5.32
C ALA A 58 3.48 -6.74 -6.57
N PRO A 59 2.61 -7.77 -6.42
CA PRO A 59 2.03 -8.47 -7.57
C PRO A 59 1.33 -7.48 -8.52
N THR A 60 1.44 -7.68 -9.84
CA THR A 60 0.98 -6.71 -10.85
C THR A 60 -0.46 -6.20 -10.65
N LYS A 61 -1.39 -7.09 -10.29
CA LYS A 61 -2.79 -6.71 -10.01
C LYS A 61 -2.89 -5.80 -8.77
N LEU A 62 -2.09 -6.09 -7.75
CA LEU A 62 -2.06 -5.33 -6.51
C LEU A 62 -1.34 -3.99 -6.70
N ALA A 63 -0.24 -3.96 -7.46
CA ALA A 63 0.44 -2.71 -7.84
C ALA A 63 -0.51 -1.74 -8.56
N ARG A 64 -1.38 -2.23 -9.46
CA ARG A 64 -2.41 -1.41 -10.11
C ARG A 64 -3.43 -0.85 -9.10
N PHE A 65 -3.87 -1.68 -8.16
CA PHE A 65 -4.77 -1.26 -7.09
C PHE A 65 -4.14 -0.20 -6.18
N LEU A 66 -2.90 -0.43 -5.73
CA LEU A 66 -2.12 0.53 -4.94
C LEU A 66 -1.90 1.85 -5.69
N LYS A 67 -1.61 1.78 -6.99
CA LYS A 67 -1.54 2.96 -7.86
C LYS A 67 -2.86 3.72 -7.92
N SER A 68 -4.01 3.04 -7.95
CA SER A 68 -5.32 3.70 -7.92
C SER A 68 -5.58 4.38 -6.58
N ILE A 69 -5.19 3.78 -5.46
CA ILE A 69 -5.22 4.41 -4.14
C ILE A 69 -4.35 5.66 -4.15
N TYR A 70 -3.10 5.55 -4.61
CA TYR A 70 -2.20 6.69 -4.65
C TYR A 70 -2.76 7.83 -5.48
N ARG A 71 -3.37 7.56 -6.65
CA ARG A 71 -3.99 8.60 -7.50
C ARG A 71 -5.40 9.03 -7.05
N GLY A 72 -5.97 8.37 -6.05
CA GLY A 72 -7.32 8.63 -5.56
C GLY A 72 -7.43 10.03 -4.94
N TRP A 73 -8.49 10.76 -5.27
CA TRP A 73 -8.73 12.10 -4.75
C TRP A 73 -8.80 12.11 -3.21
N GLU A 74 -9.42 11.08 -2.63
CA GLU A 74 -9.57 10.93 -1.18
C GLU A 74 -8.23 10.89 -0.43
N PHE A 75 -7.15 10.42 -1.07
CA PHE A 75 -5.82 10.31 -0.48
C PHE A 75 -4.86 11.45 -0.91
N ARG A 76 -5.35 12.44 -1.66
CA ARG A 76 -4.53 13.55 -2.16
C ARG A 76 -3.89 14.38 -1.05
N HIS A 77 -4.55 14.50 0.10
CA HIS A 77 -4.01 15.19 1.28
C HIS A 77 -2.74 14.51 1.82
N ILE A 78 -2.68 13.17 1.77
CA ILE A 78 -1.49 12.38 2.13
C ILE A 78 -0.37 12.65 1.12
N GLN A 79 -0.72 12.73 -0.17
CA GLN A 79 0.24 13.07 -1.22
C GLN A 79 0.89 14.45 -1.01
N TYR A 80 0.09 15.42 -0.56
CA TYR A 80 0.57 16.77 -0.30
C TYR A 80 1.56 16.80 0.87
N GLN A 81 1.34 15.99 1.90
CA GLN A 81 2.27 15.85 3.02
C GLN A 81 3.65 15.35 2.55
N PHE A 82 3.73 14.47 1.55
CA PHE A 82 5.01 14.07 0.93
C PHE A 82 5.78 15.26 0.35
N LYS A 83 5.09 16.11 -0.43
CA LYS A 83 5.71 17.28 -1.09
C LYS A 83 6.23 18.30 -0.08
N LEU A 84 5.55 18.45 1.05
CA LEU A 84 6.00 19.34 2.12
C LEU A 84 7.21 18.79 2.87
N ASN A 85 7.23 17.49 3.13
CA ASN A 85 8.32 16.84 3.86
C ASN A 85 9.61 16.75 3.02
N GLY A 86 9.52 16.43 1.73
CA GLY A 86 10.69 16.44 0.84
C GLY A 86 11.34 17.81 0.72
N ARG A 87 10.56 18.90 0.73
CA ARG A 87 11.07 20.28 0.69
C ARG A 87 11.74 20.76 1.97
N ARG A 88 11.44 20.17 3.13
CA ARG A 88 12.08 20.52 4.40
C ARG A 88 13.44 19.85 4.60
N ALA A 89 13.74 18.82 3.81
CA ALA A 89 15.01 18.10 3.85
C ALA A 89 16.01 18.57 2.79
N SER A 90 15.67 19.60 2.01
CA SER A 90 16.51 20.22 0.96
C SER A 90 17.06 21.57 1.40
#